data_AF-A0A352GQG8-F1
#
_entry.id   AF-A0A352GQG8-F1
#
_cell.length_a   1.000
_cell.length_b   1.000
_cell.length_c   1.000
_cell.angle_alpha   90.00
_cell.angle_beta   90.00
_cell.angle_gamma   90.00
#
_symmetry.space_group_name_H-M   'P 1'
#
loop_
_entity.id
_entity.type
_entity.pdbx_description
1 polymer ?
#
loop_
_entity_poly.entity_id
_entity_poly.type
_entity_poly.pdbx_seq_one_letter_code
_entity_poly.pdbx_strand_id
1 'polypeptide(L)' 'GIHMTTEQNFLITYGLHNFVSHAPAPASGRNAFVIRRREGADMVRHATSLIEGSYGDRADIHLI' A
#
# COMPACT_ATOMS: atom_id res chain seq x y z
N GLY A 1 -23.93 2.48 -0.55
CA GLY A 1 -22.77 3.38 -0.75
C GLY A 1 -21.53 2.52 -0.85
N ILE A 2 -20.61 2.84 -1.75
CA ILE A 2 -19.35 2.08 -1.86
C ILE A 2 -18.56 2.30 -0.57
N HIS A 3 -18.42 1.26 0.25
CA HIS A 3 -17.64 1.31 1.47
C HIS A 3 -16.16 1.30 1.06
N MET A 4 -15.51 2.46 1.06
CA MET A 4 -14.05 2.50 0.90
C MET A 4 -13.41 1.87 2.13
N THR A 5 -12.41 1.03 1.90
CA THR A 5 -11.58 0.50 2.99
C THR A 5 -10.63 1.59 3.48
N THR A 6 -10.20 1.49 4.74
CA THR A 6 -9.22 2.40 5.34
C THR A 6 -7.94 2.47 4.50
N GLU A 7 -7.51 1.33 3.96
CA GLU A 7 -6.33 1.19 3.12
C GLU A 7 -6.51 1.88 1.78
N GLN A 8 -7.69 1.78 1.16
CA GLN A 8 -7.94 2.48 -0.09
C GLN A 8 -7.98 4.00 0.12
N ASN A 9 -8.55 4.47 1.23
CA ASN A 9 -8.51 5.89 1.59
C ASN A 9 -7.08 6.39 1.86
N PHE A 10 -6.25 5.57 2.51
CA PHE A 10 -4.83 5.85 2.70
C PHE A 10 -4.11 6.03 1.35
N LEU A 11 -4.29 5.09 0.42
CA LEU A 11 -3.66 5.16 -0.90
C LEU A 11 -4.09 6.39 -1.70
N ILE A 12 -5.33 6.86 -1.54
CA ILE A 12 -5.82 8.08 -2.17
C ILE A 12 -5.19 9.32 -1.52
N THR A 13 -5.22 9.38 -0.19
CA THR A 13 -4.72 10.52 0.62
C THR A 13 -3.25 10.82 0.33
N TYR A 14 -2.43 9.78 0.17
CA TYR A 14 -1.00 9.91 -0.12
C TYR A 14 -0.66 9.81 -1.62
N GLY A 15 -1.66 9.79 -2.51
CA GLY A 15 -1.43 9.74 -3.97
C GLY A 15 -0.80 8.44 -4.49
N LEU A 16 -0.82 7.37 -3.69
CA LEU A 16 -0.21 6.08 -4.01
C LEU A 16 -1.10 5.19 -4.90
N HIS A 17 -2.42 5.42 -4.91
CA HIS A 17 -3.42 4.57 -5.60
C HIS A 17 -3.17 4.33 -7.10
N ASN A 18 -2.36 5.17 -7.75
CA ASN A 18 -1.99 5.00 -9.16
C ASN A 18 -1.06 3.80 -9.40
N PHE A 19 -0.17 3.51 -8.44
CA PHE A 19 0.88 2.51 -8.60
C PHE A 19 1.00 1.53 -7.43
N VAL A 20 0.24 1.76 -6.35
CA VAL A 20 0.12 0.87 -5.21
C VAL A 20 -1.31 0.34 -5.12
N SER A 21 -1.46 -0.94 -4.82
CA SER A 21 -2.74 -1.57 -4.56
C SER A 21 -2.71 -2.34 -3.25
N HIS A 22 -3.80 -2.31 -2.49
CA HIS A 22 -3.96 -3.14 -1.30
C HIS A 22 -4.57 -4.48 -1.69
N ALA A 23 -3.95 -5.57 -1.23
CA ALA A 23 -4.47 -6.91 -1.35
C ALA A 23 -4.63 -7.47 0.08
N PRO A 24 -5.85 -7.51 0.63
CA PRO A 24 -6.05 -8.10 1.94
C PRO A 24 -5.64 -9.58 1.88
N ALA A 25 -4.83 -10.03 2.84
CA ALA A 25 -4.52 -11.44 3.05
C ALA A 25 -5.44 -11.97 4.16
N PRO A 26 -6.65 -12.47 3.83
CA PRO A 26 -7.69 -12.77 4.83
C PRO A 26 -7.28 -13.83 5.86
N ALA A 27 -6.28 -14.66 5.56
CA ALA A 27 -5.81 -15.72 6.46
C ALA A 27 -4.77 -15.26 7.49
N SER A 28 -4.10 -14.11 7.30
CA SER A 28 -2.91 -13.73 8.08
C SER A 28 -3.07 -12.43 8.90
N GLY A 29 -4.17 -11.69 8.73
CA GLY A 29 -4.36 -10.39 9.39
C GLY A 29 -3.32 -9.33 8.97
N ARG A 30 -2.57 -9.60 7.89
CA ARG A 30 -1.57 -8.70 7.32
C ARG A 30 -2.18 -7.90 6.19
N ASN A 31 -1.74 -6.65 6.07
CA ASN A 31 -2.08 -5.76 4.98
C ASN A 31 -1.00 -5.86 3.92
N ALA A 32 -1.27 -6.59 2.83
CA ALA A 32 -0.35 -6.64 1.72
C ALA A 32 -0.53 -5.43 0.81
N PHE A 33 0.56 -4.73 0.51
CA PHE A 33 0.63 -3.62 -0.41
C PHE A 33 1.52 -4.01 -1.59
N VAL A 34 0.94 -3.92 -2.79
CA VAL A 34 1.62 -4.27 -4.03
C VAL A 34 2.00 -2.99 -4.74
N ILE A 35 3.30 -2.72 -4.84
CA ILE A 35 3.88 -1.57 -5.53
C ILE A 35 4.30 -2.02 -6.93
N ARG A 36 3.71 -1.42 -7.96
CA ARG A 36 4.09 -1.66 -9.36
C ARG A 36 5.39 -0.89 -9.65
N ARG A 37 6.43 -1.57 -10.15
CA ARG A 37 7.73 -0.96 -10.53
C ARG A 37 7.69 -0.08 -11.80
N ARG A 38 6.53 0.46 -12.14
CA ARG A 38 6.39 1.43 -13.23
C ARG A 38 6.94 2.81 -12.83
N GLU A 39 6.91 3.11 -11.54
CA GLU A 39 7.44 4.36 -10.98
C GLU A 39 8.95 4.28 -10.71
N GLY A 40 9.60 5.46 -10.64
CA GLY A 40 11.01 5.55 -10.29
C GLY A 40 11.34 5.05 -8.89
N ALA A 41 12.60 4.66 -8.65
CA ALA A 41 13.06 4.11 -7.37
C ALA A 41 12.77 5.04 -6.17
N ASP A 42 12.80 6.36 -6.38
CA ASP A 42 12.46 7.34 -5.33
C ASP A 42 11.00 7.26 -4.90
N MET A 43 10.08 7.08 -5.86
CA MET A 43 8.65 6.93 -5.60
C MET A 43 8.35 5.59 -4.91
N VAL A 44 9.03 4.52 -5.32
CA VAL A 44 8.94 3.23 -4.64
C VAL A 44 9.40 3.35 -3.19
N ARG A 45 10.57 3.98 -2.94
CA ARG A 45 11.10 4.18 -1.59
C ARG A 45 10.19 5.07 -0.73
N HIS A 46 9.61 6.11 -1.34
CA HIS A 46 8.66 6.99 -0.67
C HIS A 46 7.40 6.23 -0.25
N ALA A 47 6.81 5.45 -1.16
CA ALA A 47 5.65 4.62 -0.87
C ALA A 47 5.94 3.59 0.24
N THR A 48 7.08 2.90 0.18
CA THR A 48 7.52 1.97 1.24
C THR A 48 7.58 2.65 2.60
N SER A 49 8.23 3.82 2.68
CA SER A 49 8.37 4.56 3.94
C SER A 49 7.02 4.99 4.54
N LEU A 50 6.08 5.40 3.69
CA LEU A 50 4.73 5.79 4.13
C LEU A 50 3.92 4.59 4.65
N ILE A 51 4.01 3.45 3.95
CA ILE A 51 3.31 2.22 4.31
C ILE A 51 3.85 1.68 5.64
N GLU A 52 5.17 1.57 5.77
CA GLU A 52 5.83 1.12 7.00
C GLU A 52 5.52 2.06 8.18
N GLY A 53 5.57 3.38 7.97
CA GLY A 53 5.26 4.35 9.01
C GLY A 53 3.80 4.31 9.49
N SER A 54 2.87 3.86 8.65
CA SER A 54 1.43 3.85 8.97
C SER A 54 0.92 2.50 9.46
N TYR A 55 1.45 1.40 8.92
CA TYR A 55 0.97 0.04 9.18
C TYR A 55 1.97 -0.81 9.98
N GLY A 56 3.22 -0.35 10.13
CA GLY A 56 4.28 -1.02 10.89
C GLY A 56 4.49 -2.47 10.45
N ASP A 57 4.74 -3.35 11.42
CA ASP A 57 5.02 -4.78 11.21
C ASP A 57 3.87 -5.58 10.57
N ARG A 58 2.69 -4.97 10.41
CA ARG A 58 1.53 -5.58 9.74
C ARG A 58 1.53 -5.34 8.23
N ALA A 59 2.40 -4.48 7.72
CA ALA A 59 2.57 -4.26 6.30
C ALA A 59 3.39 -5.40 5.68
N ASP A 60 2.85 -6.03 4.66
CA ASP A 60 3.62 -6.88 3.75
C ASP A 60 3.77 -6.14 2.43
N ILE A 61 4.99 -5.82 2.02
CA ILE A 61 5.24 -4.97 0.83
C ILE A 61 5.82 -5.83 -0.29
N HIS A 62 5.09 -5.94 -1.38
CA HIS A 62 5.51 -6.67 -2.57
C HIS A 62 5.81 -5.71 -3.73
N LEU A 63 7.01 -5.81 -4.29
CA LEU A 63 7.39 -5.08 -5.50
C LEU A 63 7.24 -6.00 -6.71
N ILE A 64 6.31 -5.68 -7.61
CA ILE A 64 6.09 -6.42 -8.86
C ILE A 64 6.55 -5.62 -10.06
#